data_AF-A0A8J5I5N5-F1
#
_entry.id   AF-A0A8J5I5N5-F1
#
_cell.length_a   1.000
_cell.length_b   1.000
_cell.length_c   1.000
_cell.angle_alpha   90.00
_cell.angle_beta   90.00
_cell.angle_gamma   90.00
#
_symmetry.space_group_name_H-M   'P 1'
#
loop_
_entity.id
_entity.type
_entity.pdbx_description
1 polymer ?
#
loop_
_entity_poly.entity_id
_entity_poly.type
_entity_poly.pdbx_seq_one_letter_code
_entity_poly.pdbx_strand_id
1 'polypeptide(L)'
;MQIPPLLAVQLLFRSKTELSSLAHVITTVSVFLDSSVELPLDEACKLESVALLQRIWDSCEIYTTNETIPDERWTLRRYLRSNRHYRPHIFSAAMNEAMYRHNLEVGKWLLDHFEECTVEVSDALIDVPDEYVMKVLQFFYENDTNRPSRRDNYFFREPIDQTPRRMDWGGFTMAKVAQSRRNDIVWWLNHHYPDVWYNLESALEAALKHGDIQLA
;
A
#
# COMPACT_ATOMS: atom_id res chain seq x y z
N MET A 1 -6.60 -2.08 -21.42
CA MET A 1 -7.78 -2.91 -21.09
C MET A 1 -9.06 -2.06 -21.14
N GLN A 2 -10.23 -2.62 -21.47
CA GLN A 2 -11.49 -1.85 -21.44
C GLN A 2 -12.10 -1.89 -20.03
N ILE A 3 -12.18 -0.73 -19.38
CA ILE A 3 -12.76 -0.59 -18.03
C ILE A 3 -14.25 -0.98 -18.11
N PRO A 4 -14.74 -1.88 -17.23
CA PRO A 4 -16.14 -2.29 -17.26
C PRO A 4 -17.06 -1.07 -17.04
N PRO A 5 -18.20 -0.95 -17.76
CA PRO A 5 -19.08 0.20 -17.57
C PRO A 5 -19.75 0.16 -16.19
N LEU A 6 -20.01 1.33 -15.63
CA LEU A 6 -20.69 1.49 -14.34
C LEU A 6 -22.03 0.75 -14.35
N LEU A 7 -22.35 0.07 -13.24
CA LEU A 7 -23.62 -0.67 -13.10
C LEU A 7 -24.84 0.22 -13.38
N ALA A 8 -24.82 1.47 -12.89
CA ALA A 8 -25.89 2.44 -13.14
C ALA A 8 -26.11 2.70 -14.64
N VAL A 9 -25.02 2.79 -15.41
CA VAL A 9 -25.08 2.98 -16.87
C VAL A 9 -25.58 1.70 -17.53
N GLN A 10 -25.13 0.52 -17.12
CA GLN A 10 -25.65 -0.73 -17.64
C GLN A 10 -27.16 -0.87 -17.42
N LEU A 11 -27.66 -0.51 -16.23
CA LEU A 11 -29.09 -0.54 -15.92
C LEU A 11 -29.89 0.48 -16.76
N LEU A 12 -29.36 1.70 -16.92
CA LEU A 12 -29.99 2.74 -17.73
C LEU A 12 -30.07 2.37 -19.21
N PHE A 13 -29.05 1.71 -19.75
CA PHE A 13 -29.07 1.26 -21.15
C PHE A 13 -29.85 -0.03 -21.34
N ARG A 14 -30.04 -0.87 -20.32
CA ARG A 14 -30.97 -2.01 -20.36
C ARG A 14 -32.43 -1.56 -20.44
N SER A 15 -32.80 -0.45 -19.79
CA SER A 15 -34.16 0.10 -19.87
C SER A 15 -34.43 0.89 -21.16
N LYS A 16 -33.39 1.23 -21.92
CA LYS A 16 -33.44 1.92 -23.22
C LYS A 16 -32.89 1.03 -24.33
N THR A 17 -33.66 0.00 -24.71
CA THR A 17 -33.26 -1.06 -25.64
C THR A 17 -32.75 -0.56 -26.99
N GLU A 18 -33.27 0.58 -27.46
CA GLU A 18 -32.85 1.27 -28.69
C GLU A 18 -31.36 1.65 -28.69
N LEU A 19 -30.83 1.97 -27.51
CA LEU A 19 -29.44 2.39 -27.31
C LEU A 19 -28.53 1.24 -26.84
N SER A 20 -29.09 0.09 -26.44
CA SER A 20 -28.31 -1.04 -25.92
C SER A 20 -27.35 -1.65 -26.95
N SER A 21 -27.65 -1.49 -28.24
CA SER A 21 -26.79 -1.96 -29.34
C SER A 21 -25.54 -1.09 -29.56
N LEU A 22 -25.51 0.12 -28.99
CA LEU A 22 -24.46 1.11 -29.18
C LEU A 22 -23.40 1.02 -28.07
N ALA A 23 -22.54 0.01 -28.14
CA ALA A 23 -21.49 -0.23 -27.13
C ALA A 23 -20.57 0.98 -26.88
N HIS A 24 -20.28 1.77 -27.91
CA HIS A 24 -19.46 2.98 -27.79
C HIS A 24 -20.16 4.05 -26.94
N VAL A 25 -21.48 4.25 -27.09
CA VAL A 25 -22.26 5.23 -26.29
C VAL A 25 -22.29 4.82 -24.83
N ILE A 26 -22.52 3.53 -24.54
CA ILE A 26 -22.47 2.98 -23.18
C ILE A 26 -21.11 3.29 -22.55
N THR A 27 -20.02 3.07 -23.30
CA THR A 27 -18.66 3.33 -22.83
C THR A 27 -18.44 4.82 -22.57
N THR A 28 -18.81 5.70 -23.50
CA THR A 28 -18.66 7.16 -23.36
C THR A 28 -19.45 7.71 -22.18
N VAL A 29 -20.72 7.30 -22.02
CA VAL A 29 -21.54 7.74 -20.88
C VAL A 29 -20.97 7.20 -19.56
N SER A 30 -20.48 5.97 -19.55
CA SER A 30 -19.81 5.43 -18.36
C SER A 30 -18.56 6.22 -18.00
N VAL A 31 -17.68 6.53 -18.96
CA VAL A 31 -16.47 7.31 -18.71
C VAL A 31 -16.81 8.72 -18.22
N PHE A 32 -17.85 9.33 -18.79
CA PHE A 32 -18.30 10.67 -18.40
C PHE A 32 -18.83 10.75 -16.97
N LEU A 33 -19.60 9.74 -16.54
CA LEU A 33 -20.22 9.71 -15.21
C LEU A 33 -19.31 9.16 -14.11
N ASP A 34 -18.16 8.61 -14.48
CA ASP A 34 -17.28 7.92 -13.56
C ASP A 34 -16.39 8.90 -12.79
N SER A 35 -16.95 9.51 -11.75
CA SER A 35 -16.19 10.35 -10.81
C SER A 35 -15.32 9.53 -9.85
N SER A 36 -15.50 8.21 -9.79
CA SER A 36 -14.78 7.35 -8.83
C SER A 36 -13.28 7.31 -9.11
N VAL A 37 -12.88 7.55 -10.35
CA VAL A 37 -11.49 7.53 -10.81
C VAL A 37 -10.70 8.80 -10.43
N GLU A 38 -11.38 9.84 -9.95
CA GLU A 38 -10.75 11.05 -9.38
C GLU A 38 -10.61 10.96 -7.85
N LEU A 39 -10.99 9.84 -7.24
CA LEU A 39 -10.80 9.62 -5.81
C LEU A 39 -9.30 9.32 -5.53
N PRO A 40 -8.67 10.00 -4.55
CA PRO A 40 -7.35 9.61 -4.07
C PRO A 40 -7.31 8.15 -3.63
N LEU A 41 -6.19 7.45 -3.85
CA LEU A 41 -6.12 6.02 -3.63
C LEU A 41 -6.26 5.62 -2.16
N ASP A 42 -5.75 6.43 -1.25
CA ASP A 42 -5.90 6.32 0.21
C ASP A 42 -7.37 6.46 0.63
N GLU A 43 -8.09 7.45 0.09
CA GLU A 43 -9.53 7.59 0.31
C GLU A 43 -10.33 6.41 -0.29
N ALA A 44 -9.90 5.88 -1.43
CA ALA A 44 -10.50 4.69 -2.03
C ALA A 44 -10.28 3.43 -1.18
N CYS A 45 -9.14 3.31 -0.49
CA CYS A 45 -8.87 2.20 0.44
C CYS A 45 -9.87 2.16 1.60
N LYS A 46 -10.46 3.31 1.97
CA LYS A 46 -11.50 3.38 3.00
C LYS A 46 -12.78 2.64 2.65
N LEU A 47 -13.00 2.42 1.36
CA LEU A 47 -14.15 1.70 0.83
C LEU A 47 -13.90 0.20 0.72
N GLU A 48 -12.69 -0.28 1.08
CA GLU A 48 -12.34 -1.70 1.20
C GLU A 48 -12.65 -2.53 -0.06
N SER A 49 -12.60 -1.87 -1.23
CA SER A 49 -13.02 -2.44 -2.50
C SER A 49 -11.86 -2.52 -3.48
N VAL A 50 -11.26 -3.71 -3.60
CA VAL A 50 -10.21 -3.99 -4.59
C VAL A 50 -10.70 -3.72 -6.02
N ALA A 51 -11.98 -3.97 -6.31
CA ALA A 51 -12.57 -3.66 -7.62
C ALA A 51 -12.56 -2.15 -7.93
N LEU A 52 -12.74 -1.30 -6.92
CA LEU A 52 -12.61 0.15 -7.08
C LEU A 52 -11.15 0.55 -7.29
N LEU A 53 -10.21 -0.01 -6.52
CA LEU A 53 -8.78 0.27 -6.68
C LEU A 53 -8.29 -0.14 -8.07
N GLN A 54 -8.70 -1.32 -8.55
CA GLN A 54 -8.41 -1.77 -9.91
C GLN A 54 -8.99 -0.83 -10.95
N ARG A 55 -10.22 -0.35 -10.76
CA ARG A 55 -10.85 0.62 -11.68
C ARG A 55 -10.07 1.93 -11.75
N ILE A 56 -9.65 2.48 -10.61
CA ILE A 56 -8.81 3.69 -10.53
C ILE A 56 -7.49 3.42 -11.27
N TRP A 57 -6.84 2.28 -10.99
CA TRP A 57 -5.57 1.89 -11.60
C TRP A 57 -5.65 1.74 -13.12
N ASP A 58 -6.67 1.02 -13.63
CA ASP A 58 -6.89 0.82 -15.06
C ASP A 58 -7.18 2.13 -15.78
N SER A 59 -7.86 3.08 -15.11
CA SER A 59 -8.11 4.41 -15.66
C SER A 59 -6.84 5.24 -15.91
N CYS A 60 -5.73 4.88 -15.25
CA CYS A 60 -4.44 5.54 -15.42
C CYS A 60 -3.73 5.11 -16.72
N GLU A 61 -4.10 3.97 -17.33
CA GLU A 61 -3.45 3.42 -18.54
C GLU A 61 -3.44 4.43 -19.69
N ILE A 62 -4.51 5.23 -19.81
CA ILE A 62 -4.69 6.27 -20.84
C ILE A 62 -3.53 7.29 -20.84
N TYR A 63 -2.97 7.59 -19.66
CA TYR A 63 -1.87 8.55 -19.49
C TYR A 63 -0.49 7.92 -19.67
N THR A 64 -0.39 6.59 -19.61
CA THR A 64 0.87 5.87 -19.84
C THR A 64 1.12 5.57 -21.32
N THR A 65 0.07 5.48 -22.14
CA THR A 65 0.17 5.11 -23.56
C THR A 65 0.05 6.27 -24.54
N ASN A 66 -0.56 7.39 -24.14
CA ASN A 66 -0.81 8.52 -25.05
C ASN A 66 0.12 9.70 -24.75
N GLU A 67 1.22 9.79 -25.49
CA GLU A 67 2.17 10.94 -25.48
C GLU A 67 1.53 12.25 -25.97
N THR A 68 0.32 12.19 -26.54
CA THR A 68 -0.38 13.31 -27.18
C THR A 68 -1.27 14.12 -26.26
N ILE A 69 -1.42 13.75 -24.98
CA ILE A 69 -2.24 14.50 -24.01
C ILE A 69 -1.40 15.68 -23.48
N PRO A 70 -1.82 16.95 -23.71
CA PRO A 70 -1.09 18.12 -23.25
C PRO A 70 -0.74 18.06 -21.75
N ASP A 71 0.46 18.52 -21.40
CA ASP A 71 1.04 18.46 -20.05
C ASP A 71 0.37 19.41 -19.03
N GLU A 72 -0.65 20.14 -19.44
CA GLU A 72 -1.11 21.35 -18.75
C GLU A 72 -2.09 21.09 -17.60
N ARG A 73 -2.62 19.87 -17.42
CA ARG A 73 -3.62 19.59 -16.38
C ARG A 73 -3.16 18.55 -15.36
N TRP A 74 -3.06 19.00 -14.11
CA TRP A 74 -2.82 18.13 -12.96
C TRP A 74 -4.04 17.24 -12.69
N THR A 75 -3.86 15.92 -12.71
CA THR A 75 -4.89 14.93 -12.34
C THR A 75 -4.25 13.80 -11.55
N LEU A 76 -4.96 13.28 -10.55
CA LEU A 76 -4.47 12.21 -9.67
C LEU A 76 -4.10 10.96 -10.48
N ARG A 77 -4.94 10.60 -11.45
CA ARG A 77 -4.75 9.46 -12.36
C ARG A 77 -3.44 9.51 -13.13
N ARG A 78 -3.05 10.68 -13.63
CA ARG A 78 -1.81 10.86 -14.38
C ARG A 78 -0.61 10.59 -13.49
N TYR A 79 -0.60 11.17 -12.30
CA TYR A 79 0.58 11.12 -11.42
C TYR A 79 0.72 9.83 -10.62
N LEU A 80 -0.38 9.08 -10.42
CA LEU A 80 -0.35 7.79 -9.72
C LEU A 80 0.69 6.82 -10.29
N ARG A 81 0.82 6.77 -11.63
CA ARG A 81 1.77 5.89 -12.32
C ARG A 81 3.04 6.59 -12.81
N SER A 82 3.01 7.89 -13.06
CA SER A 82 4.13 8.62 -13.72
C SER A 82 5.04 9.39 -12.78
N ASN A 83 4.58 9.79 -11.59
CA ASN A 83 5.34 10.68 -10.72
C ASN A 83 6.09 9.93 -9.62
N ARG A 84 7.42 9.98 -9.70
CA ARG A 84 8.34 9.32 -8.77
C ARG A 84 8.22 9.76 -7.30
N HIS A 85 7.67 10.93 -7.02
CA HIS A 85 7.53 11.46 -5.65
C HIS A 85 6.12 11.26 -5.09
N TYR A 86 5.11 11.45 -5.93
CA TYR A 86 3.72 11.25 -5.54
C TYR A 86 3.42 9.76 -5.28
N ARG A 87 3.97 8.86 -6.10
CA ARG A 87 3.71 7.43 -6.05
C ARG A 87 4.11 6.77 -4.71
N PRO A 88 5.34 6.97 -4.16
CA PRO A 88 5.67 6.44 -2.83
C PRO A 88 4.81 7.03 -1.71
N HIS A 89 4.49 8.33 -1.79
CA HIS A 89 3.67 9.00 -0.78
C HIS A 89 2.25 8.42 -0.72
N ILE A 90 1.57 8.33 -1.87
CA ILE A 90 0.21 7.80 -1.93
C ILE A 90 0.18 6.29 -1.61
N PHE A 91 1.23 5.54 -1.97
CA PHE A 91 1.38 4.15 -1.59
C PHE A 91 1.48 3.98 -0.08
N SER A 92 2.34 4.74 0.60
CA SER A 92 2.47 4.70 2.06
C SER A 92 1.15 5.06 2.74
N ALA A 93 0.48 6.14 2.31
CA ALA A 93 -0.82 6.53 2.85
C ALA A 93 -1.89 5.44 2.66
N ALA A 94 -1.99 4.86 1.47
CA ALA A 94 -2.93 3.78 1.17
C ALA A 94 -2.61 2.49 1.96
N MET A 95 -1.34 2.16 2.13
CA MET A 95 -0.90 1.00 2.91
C MET A 95 -1.26 1.17 4.39
N ASN A 96 -1.02 2.35 4.96
CA ASN A 96 -1.37 2.65 6.35
C ASN A 96 -2.88 2.51 6.58
N GLU A 97 -3.70 3.07 5.68
CA GLU A 97 -5.17 2.93 5.76
C GLU A 97 -5.62 1.47 5.64
N ALA A 98 -4.99 0.68 4.75
CA ALA A 98 -5.30 -0.74 4.60
C ALA A 98 -4.97 -1.55 5.86
N MET A 99 -3.82 -1.27 6.48
CA MET A 99 -3.39 -1.96 7.71
C MET A 99 -4.20 -1.54 8.93
N TYR A 100 -4.53 -0.26 9.04
CA TYR A 100 -5.44 0.28 10.06
C TYR A 100 -6.80 -0.44 10.04
N ARG A 101 -7.31 -0.74 8.85
CA ARG A 101 -8.58 -1.47 8.64
C ARG A 101 -8.45 -2.98 8.70
N HIS A 102 -7.24 -3.50 8.85
CA HIS A 102 -6.95 -4.94 8.81
C HIS A 102 -7.33 -5.61 7.49
N ASN A 103 -7.39 -4.84 6.40
CA ASN A 103 -7.72 -5.35 5.08
C ASN A 103 -6.46 -5.80 4.34
N LEU A 104 -6.07 -7.06 4.59
CA LEU A 104 -4.90 -7.67 3.96
C LEU A 104 -5.09 -7.90 2.44
N GLU A 105 -6.34 -7.96 1.96
CA GLU A 105 -6.63 -8.10 0.52
C GLU A 105 -6.25 -6.82 -0.23
N VAL A 106 -6.67 -5.66 0.30
CA VAL A 106 -6.25 -4.35 -0.21
C VAL A 106 -4.73 -4.17 -0.05
N GLY A 107 -4.16 -4.54 1.10
CA GLY A 107 -2.71 -4.51 1.31
C GLY A 107 -1.96 -5.32 0.26
N LYS A 108 -2.42 -6.54 -0.06
CA LYS A 108 -1.83 -7.38 -1.10
C LYS A 108 -1.94 -6.75 -2.47
N TRP A 109 -3.12 -6.22 -2.81
CA TRP A 109 -3.32 -5.52 -4.07
C TRP A 109 -2.34 -4.35 -4.24
N LEU A 110 -2.14 -3.54 -3.18
CA LEU A 110 -1.16 -2.45 -3.19
C LEU A 110 0.26 -2.98 -3.40
N LEU A 111 0.63 -4.08 -2.76
CA LEU A 111 1.94 -4.69 -2.95
C LEU A 111 2.15 -5.19 -4.39
N ASP A 112 1.13 -5.78 -5.01
CA ASP A 112 1.25 -6.29 -6.38
C ASP A 112 1.34 -5.16 -7.42
N HIS A 113 0.71 -4.00 -7.16
CA HIS A 113 0.64 -2.90 -8.13
C HIS A 113 1.77 -1.88 -8.00
N PHE A 114 2.37 -1.76 -6.81
CA PHE A 114 3.44 -0.79 -6.52
C PHE A 114 4.78 -1.49 -6.27
N GLU A 115 5.23 -2.37 -7.17
CA GLU A 115 6.44 -3.21 -7.02
C GLU A 115 7.74 -2.44 -6.68
N GLU A 116 7.84 -1.18 -7.11
CA GLU A 116 9.03 -0.33 -6.89
C GLU A 116 9.01 0.44 -5.55
N CYS A 117 7.87 0.45 -4.85
CA CYS A 117 7.74 1.20 -3.60
C CYS A 117 8.18 0.37 -2.40
N THR A 118 8.95 0.96 -1.49
CA THR A 118 9.33 0.31 -0.23
C THR A 118 8.27 0.59 0.83
N VAL A 119 7.87 -0.43 1.59
CA VAL A 119 7.03 -0.27 2.78
C VAL A 119 7.91 0.00 3.98
N GLU A 120 7.74 1.16 4.61
CA GLU A 120 8.30 1.42 5.93
C GLU A 120 7.40 0.75 6.99
N VAL A 121 7.87 -0.37 7.56
CA VAL A 121 7.04 -1.21 8.44
C VAL A 121 6.65 -0.46 9.71
N SER A 122 7.51 0.44 10.22
CA SER A 122 7.17 1.30 11.35
C SER A 122 5.96 2.19 11.08
N ASP A 123 5.89 2.80 9.90
CA ASP A 123 4.82 3.71 9.50
C ASP A 123 3.50 2.96 9.32
N ALA A 124 3.55 1.79 8.66
CA ALA A 124 2.39 0.95 8.43
C ALA A 124 1.77 0.39 9.71
N LEU A 125 2.49 0.43 10.83
CA LEU A 125 2.02 -0.02 12.14
C LEU A 125 1.52 1.11 13.05
N ILE A 126 1.69 2.39 12.69
CA ILE A 126 1.42 3.54 13.57
C ILE A 126 0.01 3.47 14.19
N ASP A 127 -1.00 3.25 13.35
CA ASP A 127 -2.41 3.28 13.78
C ASP A 127 -3.01 1.88 13.94
N VAL A 128 -2.25 0.80 13.74
CA VAL A 128 -2.75 -0.58 13.82
C VAL A 128 -3.04 -0.95 15.28
N PRO A 129 -4.27 -1.39 15.63
CA PRO A 129 -4.56 -1.92 16.95
C PRO A 129 -3.64 -3.11 17.35
N ASP A 130 -3.21 -3.13 18.61
CA ASP A 130 -2.24 -4.08 19.18
C ASP A 130 -2.57 -5.56 18.91
N GLU A 131 -3.87 -5.90 18.89
CA GLU A 131 -4.35 -7.26 18.64
C GLU A 131 -4.09 -7.76 17.20
N TYR A 132 -3.88 -6.84 16.26
CA TYR A 132 -3.61 -7.13 14.85
C TYR A 132 -2.16 -6.89 14.42
N VAL A 133 -1.33 -6.25 15.24
CA VAL A 133 0.09 -5.97 14.92
C VAL A 133 0.82 -7.24 14.47
N MET A 134 0.67 -8.35 15.18
CA MET A 134 1.28 -9.64 14.78
C MET A 134 0.80 -10.12 13.40
N LYS A 135 -0.51 -10.00 13.11
CA LYS A 135 -1.07 -10.44 11.82
C LYS A 135 -0.53 -9.59 10.67
N VAL A 136 -0.41 -8.28 10.86
CA VAL A 136 0.17 -7.36 9.88
C VAL A 136 1.65 -7.64 9.65
N LEU A 137 2.42 -7.88 10.72
CA LEU A 137 3.83 -8.26 10.63
C LEU A 137 4.01 -9.60 9.88
N GLN A 138 3.19 -10.60 10.17
CA GLN A 138 3.23 -11.89 9.44
C GLN A 138 2.88 -11.69 7.97
N PHE A 139 1.87 -10.89 7.66
CA PHE A 139 1.52 -10.52 6.28
C PHE A 139 2.70 -9.86 5.56
N PHE A 140 3.36 -8.87 6.15
CA PHE A 140 4.54 -8.25 5.55
C PHE A 140 5.69 -9.23 5.39
N TYR A 141 5.90 -10.12 6.35
CA TYR A 141 6.92 -11.16 6.27
C TYR A 141 6.67 -12.12 5.11
N GLU A 142 5.45 -12.58 4.92
CA GLU A 142 5.06 -13.47 3.81
C GLU A 142 5.24 -12.82 2.44
N ASN A 143 5.06 -11.50 2.34
CA ASN A 143 5.18 -10.74 1.10
C ASN A 143 6.54 -10.03 0.92
N ASP A 144 7.49 -10.23 1.83
CA ASP A 144 8.85 -9.73 1.68
C ASP A 144 9.64 -10.62 0.72
N THR A 145 9.76 -10.16 -0.53
CA THR A 145 10.44 -10.87 -1.63
C THR A 145 11.96 -10.71 -1.60
N ASN A 146 12.48 -9.68 -0.91
CA ASN A 146 13.91 -9.33 -0.87
C ASN A 146 14.47 -9.47 0.56
N ARG A 147 14.20 -10.61 1.20
CA ARG A 147 14.63 -10.87 2.58
C ARG A 147 16.16 -10.77 2.69
N PRO A 148 16.69 -10.06 3.70
CA PRO A 148 18.12 -10.13 3.97
C PRO A 148 18.49 -11.59 4.25
N SER A 149 19.37 -12.15 3.44
CA SER A 149 19.93 -13.46 3.76
C SER A 149 20.70 -13.34 5.07
N ARG A 150 20.54 -14.31 5.97
CA ARG A 150 21.19 -14.43 7.31
C ARG A 150 22.73 -14.37 7.31
N ARG A 151 23.35 -14.14 6.15
CA ARG A 151 24.80 -14.07 5.92
C ARG A 151 25.27 -12.69 5.49
N ASP A 152 24.36 -11.77 5.19
CA ASP A 152 24.75 -10.45 4.73
C ASP A 152 24.93 -9.50 5.93
N ASN A 153 26.09 -9.62 6.58
CA ASN A 153 26.56 -8.69 7.61
C ASN A 153 26.78 -7.29 6.99
N TYR A 154 25.76 -6.44 7.00
CA TYR A 154 25.85 -5.06 6.53
C TYR A 154 26.28 -4.11 7.65
N PHE A 155 27.52 -4.25 8.14
CA PHE A 155 28.10 -3.18 8.97
C PHE A 155 28.86 -2.13 8.16
N PHE A 156 29.41 -2.43 6.97
CA PHE A 156 30.26 -1.46 6.23
C PHE A 156 30.37 -1.67 4.71
N ARG A 157 29.27 -1.97 4.01
CA ARG A 157 29.30 -1.94 2.54
C ARG A 157 28.08 -1.21 2.03
N GLU A 158 28.28 -0.02 1.44
CA GLU A 158 27.38 0.49 0.42
C GLU A 158 27.48 -0.46 -0.77
N PRO A 159 26.43 -1.23 -1.11
CA PRO A 159 26.51 -2.17 -2.20
C PRO A 159 25.88 -1.50 -3.42
N ILE A 160 26.74 -1.32 -4.42
CA ILE A 160 26.55 -0.59 -5.68
C ILE A 160 25.41 -1.16 -6.55
N ASP A 161 24.72 -2.23 -6.16
CA ASP A 161 23.67 -2.93 -6.94
C ASP A 161 22.55 -3.57 -6.09
N GLN A 162 22.11 -2.94 -4.99
CA GLN A 162 20.91 -3.44 -4.28
C GLN A 162 19.64 -2.96 -4.98
N THR A 163 18.87 -3.91 -5.53
CA THR A 163 17.43 -3.70 -5.74
C THR A 163 16.85 -3.13 -4.45
N PRO A 164 16.07 -2.04 -4.49
CA PRO A 164 15.49 -1.46 -3.29
C PRO A 164 14.73 -2.54 -2.51
N ARG A 165 14.96 -2.58 -1.19
CA ARG A 165 14.28 -3.55 -0.33
C ARG A 165 12.78 -3.33 -0.43
N ARG A 166 12.02 -4.43 -0.44
CA ARG A 166 10.57 -4.38 -0.52
C ARG A 166 9.97 -3.84 0.79
N MET A 167 10.53 -4.32 1.90
CA MET A 167 10.14 -3.96 3.25
C MET A 167 11.34 -3.36 3.99
N ASP A 168 11.14 -2.22 4.64
CA ASP A 168 12.06 -1.67 5.62
C ASP A 168 11.57 -2.01 7.03
N TRP A 169 12.22 -3.01 7.63
CA TRP A 169 11.95 -3.50 8.98
C TRP A 169 12.68 -2.70 10.06
N GLY A 170 13.58 -1.79 9.69
CA GLY A 170 14.47 -1.11 10.63
C GLY A 170 13.84 0.03 11.42
N GLY A 171 14.69 0.92 11.93
CA GLY A 171 14.28 2.18 12.53
C GLY A 171 13.39 1.98 13.76
N PHE A 172 12.17 2.52 13.71
CA PHE A 172 11.25 2.55 14.85
C PHE A 172 10.34 1.31 14.96
N THR A 173 10.49 0.32 14.07
CA THR A 173 9.61 -0.86 14.04
C THR A 173 9.60 -1.60 15.38
N MET A 174 10.78 -1.85 15.96
CA MET A 174 10.90 -2.48 17.28
C MET A 174 10.23 -1.66 18.39
N ALA A 175 10.36 -0.33 18.33
CA ALA A 175 9.74 0.56 19.29
C ALA A 175 8.22 0.55 19.20
N LYS A 176 7.67 0.45 17.99
CA LYS A 176 6.22 0.36 17.80
C LYS A 176 5.68 -0.96 18.36
N VAL A 177 6.37 -2.07 18.09
CA VAL A 177 5.97 -3.38 18.63
C VAL A 177 6.05 -3.41 20.16
N ALA A 178 7.08 -2.80 20.75
CA ALA A 178 7.24 -2.74 22.21
C ALA A 178 6.09 -2.00 22.94
N GLN A 179 5.32 -1.15 22.25
CA GLN A 179 4.15 -0.48 22.84
C GLN A 179 3.00 -1.46 23.17
N SER A 180 2.89 -2.55 22.40
CA SER A 180 1.75 -3.47 22.46
C SER A 180 1.70 -4.38 23.70
N ARG A 181 2.67 -4.26 24.64
CA ARG A 181 2.85 -5.13 25.84
C ARG A 181 2.87 -6.63 25.54
N ARG A 182 3.12 -6.96 24.27
CA ARG A 182 3.10 -8.31 23.74
C ARG A 182 4.52 -8.71 23.39
N ASN A 183 5.20 -9.24 24.41
CA ASN A 183 6.58 -9.70 24.31
C ASN A 183 6.77 -10.72 23.19
N ASP A 184 5.78 -11.54 22.90
CA ASP A 184 5.81 -12.51 21.80
C ASP A 184 6.06 -11.84 20.42
N ILE A 185 5.53 -10.64 20.19
CA ILE A 185 5.75 -9.93 18.92
C ILE A 185 7.19 -9.39 18.83
N VAL A 186 7.74 -8.89 19.94
CA VAL A 186 9.12 -8.41 19.99
C VAL A 186 10.11 -9.55 19.78
N TRP A 187 9.89 -10.69 20.45
CA TRP A 187 10.68 -11.90 20.26
C TRP A 187 10.58 -12.43 18.83
N TRP A 188 9.39 -12.40 18.23
CA TRP A 188 9.19 -12.79 16.83
C TRP A 188 10.01 -11.90 15.88
N LEU A 189 9.97 -10.58 16.08
CA LEU A 189 10.71 -9.64 15.24
C LEU A 189 12.24 -9.87 15.35
N ASN A 190 12.75 -10.01 16.58
CA ASN A 190 14.17 -10.30 16.82
C ASN A 190 14.59 -11.68 16.28
N HIS A 191 13.71 -12.67 16.29
CA HIS A 191 14.00 -14.00 15.75
C HIS A 191 14.12 -13.99 14.22
N HIS A 192 13.23 -13.27 13.54
CA HIS A 192 13.17 -13.25 12.08
C HIS A 192 14.12 -12.23 11.45
N TYR A 193 14.44 -11.15 12.16
CA TYR A 193 15.28 -10.05 11.66
C TYR A 193 16.33 -9.59 12.69
N PRO A 194 17.21 -10.48 13.19
CA PRO A 194 18.19 -10.15 14.24
C PRO A 194 19.24 -9.13 13.80
N ASP A 195 19.54 -9.07 12.49
CA ASP A 195 20.63 -8.27 11.93
C ASP A 195 20.16 -6.89 11.39
N VAL A 196 18.89 -6.55 11.61
CA VAL A 196 18.32 -5.26 11.20
C VAL A 196 18.68 -4.19 12.23
N TRP A 197 19.03 -3.00 11.75
CA TRP A 197 19.27 -1.87 12.63
C TRP A 197 17.95 -1.31 13.17
N TYR A 198 17.70 -1.54 14.46
CA TYR A 198 16.59 -0.98 15.21
C TYR A 198 17.04 0.18 16.09
N ASN A 199 16.15 1.15 16.28
CA ASN A 199 16.33 2.16 17.31
C ASN A 199 15.99 1.57 18.70
N LEU A 200 16.97 0.89 19.29
CA LEU A 200 16.82 0.22 20.59
C LEU A 200 16.57 1.20 21.74
N GLU A 201 17.06 2.44 21.64
CA GLU A 201 16.80 3.48 22.63
C GLU A 201 15.31 3.82 22.69
N SER A 202 14.70 4.08 21.52
CA SER A 202 13.26 4.31 21.43
C SER A 202 12.44 3.07 21.80
N ALA A 203 12.94 1.86 21.53
CA ALA A 203 12.27 0.63 21.94
C ALA A 203 12.27 0.42 23.45
N LEU A 204 13.40 0.67 24.11
CA LEU A 204 13.52 0.64 25.57
C LEU A 204 12.60 1.69 26.22
N GLU A 205 12.59 2.91 25.69
CA GLU A 205 11.72 3.98 26.19
C GLU A 205 10.24 3.61 26.03
N ALA A 206 9.86 3.00 24.90
CA ALA A 206 8.49 2.53 24.66
C ALA A 206 8.09 1.43 25.65
N ALA A 207 8.96 0.43 25.88
CA ALA A 207 8.73 -0.64 26.85
C ALA A 207 8.53 -0.10 28.28
N LEU A 208 9.40 0.83 28.71
CA LEU A 208 9.33 1.46 30.02
C LEU A 208 8.05 2.29 30.19
N LYS A 209 7.70 3.12 29.19
CA LYS A 209 6.45 3.93 29.22
C LYS A 209 5.20 3.08 29.32
N HIS A 210 5.21 1.90 28.69
CA HIS A 210 4.07 0.99 28.71
C HIS A 210 4.12 -0.01 29.86
N GLY A 211 5.17 0.00 30.69
CA GLY A 211 5.28 -0.81 31.91
C GLY A 211 5.71 -2.26 31.69
N ASP A 212 6.36 -2.57 30.57
CA ASP A 212 6.86 -3.91 30.24
C ASP A 212 8.30 -4.09 30.75
N ILE A 213 8.44 -4.32 32.05
CA ILE A 213 9.75 -4.44 32.73
C ILE A 213 10.50 -5.71 32.30
N GLN A 214 9.81 -6.73 31.78
CA GLN A 214 10.48 -7.95 31.30
C GLN A 214 11.17 -7.74 29.96
N LEU A 215 10.73 -6.73 29.19
CA LEU A 215 11.27 -6.39 27.89
C LEU A 215 12.37 -5.31 27.94
N ALA A 216 12.31 -4.42 28.94
CA ALA A 216 13.26 -3.34 29.18
C ALA A 216 14.59 -3.84 29.78
#